data_AF-A0A1F6JW99-F1
#
_entry.id   AF-A0A1F6JW99-F1
#
_cell.length_a   1.000
_cell.length_b   1.000
_cell.length_c   1.000
_cell.angle_alpha   90.00
_cell.angle_beta   90.00
_cell.angle_gamma   90.00
#
_symmetry.space_group_name_H-M   'P 1'
#
loop_
_entity.id
_entity.type
_entity.pdbx_description
1 polymer ?
#
loop_
_entity_poly.entity_id
_entity_poly.type
_entity_poly.pdbx_seq_one_letter_code
_entity_poly.pdbx_strand_id
1 'polypeptide(L)'
;MKKTLALIIIFIFFSYAVTSFAKDSSKEDTSVSTPSSSKTIDYTLPYPGLLPDSPLYILKVLRDRIVSILISGPVKKANFDLLQADKRLNEGVFLFNKGEKKYSLAESTISKGENYFEKGISEIEMAKKQGFTVKDIFQRFHLASLKHKETIKGLIDKTRGDVKQRLILDERRVENFEKRTNSLMLQK
;
A
#
# COMPACT_ATOMS: atom_id res chain seq x y z
N MET A 1 -42.46 -6.61 -4.90
CA MET A 1 -42.20 -5.87 -3.64
C MET A 1 -40.90 -6.25 -2.93
N LYS A 2 -40.47 -7.53 -2.91
CA LYS A 2 -39.19 -7.91 -2.26
C LYS A 2 -37.92 -7.37 -2.98
N LYS A 3 -37.95 -7.28 -4.32
CA LYS A 3 -36.80 -6.78 -5.12
C LYS A 3 -36.62 -5.26 -5.06
N THR A 4 -37.72 -4.50 -4.90
CA THR A 4 -37.67 -3.04 -4.70
C THR A 4 -37.22 -2.67 -3.28
N LEU A 5 -37.52 -3.52 -2.29
CA LEU A 5 -37.04 -3.34 -0.92
C LEU A 5 -35.52 -3.55 -0.79
N ALA A 6 -34.94 -4.49 -1.55
CA ALA A 6 -33.50 -4.72 -1.60
C ALA A 6 -32.72 -3.54 -2.23
N LEU A 7 -33.30 -2.87 -3.22
CA LEU A 7 -32.72 -1.66 -3.84
C LEU A 7 -32.72 -0.45 -2.90
N ILE A 8 -33.75 -0.31 -2.04
CA ILE A 8 -33.82 0.77 -1.04
C ILE A 8 -32.76 0.57 0.06
N ILE A 9 -32.52 -0.66 0.50
CA ILE A 9 -31.50 -0.97 1.52
C ILE A 9 -30.08 -0.68 0.98
N ILE A 10 -29.81 -0.97 -0.30
CA ILE A 10 -28.53 -0.65 -0.95
C ILE A 10 -28.32 0.87 -1.09
N PHE A 11 -29.38 1.64 -1.38
CA PHE A 11 -29.29 3.09 -1.52
C PHE A 11 -29.07 3.80 -0.16
N ILE A 12 -29.72 3.31 0.90
CA ILE A 12 -29.54 3.82 2.27
C ILE A 12 -28.10 3.56 2.75
N PHE A 13 -27.51 2.40 2.45
CA PHE A 13 -26.12 2.10 2.83
C PHE A 13 -25.08 2.97 2.09
N PHE A 14 -25.40 3.48 0.90
CA PHE A 14 -24.51 4.37 0.15
C PHE A 14 -24.60 5.85 0.61
N SER A 15 -25.69 6.24 1.26
CA SER A 15 -25.93 7.62 1.73
C SER A 15 -25.22 7.99 3.04
N TYR A 16 -24.77 7.01 3.84
CA TYR A 16 -24.07 7.27 5.11
C TYR A 16 -22.54 7.38 5.00
N ALA A 17 -21.97 7.31 3.79
CA ALA A 17 -20.51 7.27 3.61
C ALA A 17 -19.83 8.65 3.52
N VAL A 18 -20.54 9.76 3.78
CA VAL A 18 -19.95 11.11 3.65
C VAL A 18 -20.35 11.98 4.83
N THR A 19 -19.50 11.99 5.87
CA THR A 19 -19.15 13.13 6.75
C THR A 19 -18.45 12.56 7.99
N SER A 20 -17.17 12.26 7.87
CA SER A 20 -16.30 12.12 9.04
C SER A 20 -15.45 13.38 9.11
N PHE A 21 -15.87 14.33 9.93
CA PHE A 21 -15.01 15.43 10.37
C PHE A 21 -14.07 14.87 11.44
N ALA A 22 -12.81 14.65 11.06
CA ALA A 22 -11.77 14.32 12.03
C ALA A 22 -11.51 15.56 12.89
N LYS A 23 -11.69 15.41 14.21
CA LYS A 23 -11.33 16.38 15.23
C LYS A 23 -9.80 16.47 15.29
N ASP A 24 -9.27 17.63 14.95
CA ASP A 24 -7.85 17.94 15.06
C ASP A 24 -7.46 17.91 16.54
N SER A 25 -6.53 17.04 16.90
CA SER A 25 -5.95 16.97 18.23
C SER A 25 -4.48 17.33 18.06
N SER A 26 -4.22 18.64 18.03
CA SER A 26 -2.88 19.21 18.17
C SER A 26 -2.26 18.72 19.48
N LYS A 27 -1.30 17.81 19.36
CA LYS A 27 -0.31 17.56 20.40
C LYS A 27 0.95 18.29 19.97
N GLU A 28 1.32 19.29 20.76
CA GLU A 28 2.62 19.95 20.66
C GLU A 28 3.73 18.93 20.97
N ASP A 29 4.64 18.75 20.02
CA ASP A 29 5.85 17.97 20.18
C ASP A 29 6.85 18.77 21.04
N THR A 30 7.03 18.36 22.29
CA THR A 30 8.24 18.70 23.06
C THR A 30 9.32 17.68 22.71
N SER A 31 10.29 18.14 21.93
CA SER A 31 11.49 17.39 21.56
C SER A 31 12.42 17.20 22.75
N VAL A 32 12.56 15.95 23.21
CA VAL A 32 13.68 15.53 24.05
C VAL A 32 14.53 14.56 23.23
N SER A 33 15.68 15.07 22.81
CA SER A 33 16.71 14.35 22.07
C SER A 33 17.39 13.32 22.97
N THR A 34 17.38 12.06 22.57
CA THR A 34 18.38 11.06 23.02
C THR A 34 18.81 10.26 21.78
N PRO A 35 20.11 10.17 21.48
CA PRO A 35 20.58 9.57 20.24
C PRO A 35 20.62 8.04 20.40
N SER A 36 19.76 7.34 19.67
CA SER A 36 19.93 5.91 19.42
C SER A 36 19.75 5.63 17.93
N SER A 37 20.84 5.13 17.35
CA SER A 37 21.05 4.86 15.94
C SER A 37 20.15 3.73 15.44
N SER A 38 18.97 4.10 14.95
CA SER A 38 18.21 3.38 13.93
C SER A 38 17.31 4.42 13.28
N LYS A 39 17.63 4.83 12.05
CA LYS A 39 16.82 5.80 11.30
C LYS A 39 15.50 5.11 10.93
N THR A 40 14.51 5.16 11.82
CA THR A 40 13.16 4.69 11.56
C THR A 40 12.58 5.47 10.39
N ILE A 41 12.11 4.78 9.36
CA ILE A 41 11.49 5.44 8.22
C ILE A 41 10.13 6.01 8.64
N ASP A 42 9.99 7.33 8.59
CA ASP A 42 8.73 8.02 8.88
C ASP A 42 7.76 7.88 7.69
N TYR A 43 7.03 6.77 7.68
CA TYR A 43 5.98 6.46 6.71
C TYR A 43 4.98 5.49 7.33
N THR A 44 3.74 5.91 7.49
CA THR A 44 2.70 5.08 8.12
C THR A 44 1.96 4.25 7.07
N LEU A 45 1.97 2.92 7.23
CA LEU A 45 1.21 2.02 6.38
C LEU A 45 -0.29 2.10 6.70
N PRO A 46 -1.18 2.12 5.69
CA PRO A 46 -2.62 2.15 5.88
C PRO A 46 -3.10 0.81 6.46
N TYR A 47 -4.19 0.86 7.24
CA TYR A 47 -4.82 -0.34 7.78
C TYR A 47 -5.39 -1.24 6.65
N PRO A 48 -5.15 -2.56 6.67
CA PRO A 48 -5.48 -3.46 5.55
C PRO A 48 -6.99 -3.74 5.38
N GLY A 49 -7.76 -3.65 6.48
CA GLY A 49 -9.18 -4.02 6.48
C GLY A 49 -9.38 -5.53 6.35
N LEU A 50 -10.09 -5.97 5.31
CA LEU A 50 -10.34 -7.39 5.03
C LEU A 50 -9.08 -8.09 4.51
N LEU A 51 -8.72 -9.20 5.15
CA LEU A 51 -7.59 -10.05 4.77
C LEU A 51 -8.00 -11.11 3.72
N PRO A 52 -7.05 -11.61 2.91
CA PRO A 52 -7.31 -12.57 1.84
C PRO A 52 -7.70 -13.97 2.31
N ASP A 53 -7.67 -14.23 3.62
CA ASP A 53 -8.19 -15.46 4.22
C ASP A 53 -9.67 -15.39 4.61
N SER A 54 -10.35 -14.27 4.30
CA SER A 54 -11.79 -14.08 4.57
C SER A 54 -12.64 -14.26 3.30
N PRO A 55 -13.87 -14.84 3.39
CA PRO A 55 -14.77 -14.97 2.25
C PRO A 55 -15.16 -13.63 1.60
N LEU A 56 -15.25 -12.57 2.42
CA LEU A 56 -15.63 -11.23 1.98
C LEU A 56 -14.50 -10.51 1.20
N TYR A 57 -13.28 -11.06 1.17
CA TYR A 57 -12.16 -10.48 0.43
C TYR A 57 -12.46 -10.35 -1.08
N ILE A 58 -13.28 -11.25 -1.62
CA ILE A 58 -13.69 -11.22 -3.03
C ILE A 58 -14.41 -9.90 -3.36
N LEU A 59 -15.28 -9.42 -2.47
CA LEU A 59 -16.00 -8.16 -2.64
C LEU A 59 -15.04 -6.96 -2.64
N LYS A 60 -14.03 -6.99 -1.76
CA LYS A 60 -12.96 -5.98 -1.74
C LYS A 60 -12.20 -5.95 -3.07
N VAL A 61 -11.74 -7.11 -3.56
CA VAL A 61 -11.00 -7.19 -4.82
C VAL A 61 -11.83 -6.72 -6.01
N LEU A 62 -13.12 -7.06 -6.05
CA LEU A 62 -14.03 -6.58 -7.08
C LEU A 62 -14.18 -5.06 -7.05
N ARG A 63 -14.43 -4.49 -5.86
CA ARG A 63 -14.51 -3.03 -5.66
C ARG A 63 -13.23 -2.35 -6.12
N ASP A 64 -12.07 -2.84 -5.70
CA ASP A 64 -10.77 -2.28 -6.06
C ASP A 64 -10.56 -2.31 -7.59
N ARG A 65 -10.97 -3.39 -8.26
CA ARG A 65 -10.89 -3.50 -9.72
C ARG A 65 -11.78 -2.49 -10.42
N ILE A 66 -13.03 -2.32 -9.98
CA ILE A 66 -13.96 -1.33 -10.54
C ILE A 66 -13.36 0.08 -10.39
N VAL A 67 -12.90 0.42 -9.19
CA VAL A 67 -12.27 1.72 -8.92
C VAL A 67 -11.03 1.93 -9.82
N SER A 68 -10.18 0.92 -9.95
CA SER A 68 -8.98 0.99 -10.79
C SER A 68 -9.31 1.29 -12.26
N ILE A 69 -10.41 0.76 -12.79
CA ILE A 69 -10.88 1.02 -14.16
C ILE A 69 -11.46 2.43 -14.30
N LEU A 70 -12.18 2.90 -13.28
CA LEU A 70 -12.83 4.22 -13.29
C LEU A 70 -11.85 5.38 -13.09
N ILE A 71 -10.67 5.14 -12.51
CA ILE A 71 -9.66 6.18 -12.34
C ILE A 71 -9.07 6.56 -13.69
N SER A 72 -9.38 7.77 -14.13
CA SER A 72 -8.73 8.42 -15.27
C SER A 72 -7.61 9.35 -14.81
N GLY A 73 -6.47 9.28 -15.50
CA GLY A 73 -5.31 10.14 -15.27
C GLY A 73 -4.16 9.44 -14.53
N PRO A 74 -2.91 9.58 -15.01
CA PRO A 74 -1.79 8.78 -14.53
C PRO A 74 -1.41 9.09 -13.08
N VAL A 75 -1.45 10.36 -12.65
CA VAL A 75 -1.14 10.74 -11.26
C VAL A 75 -2.14 10.14 -10.26
N LYS A 76 -3.43 10.16 -10.61
CA LYS A 76 -4.48 9.55 -9.76
C LYS A 76 -4.33 8.04 -9.72
N LYS A 77 -4.00 7.43 -10.86
CA LYS A 77 -3.79 5.99 -10.98
C LYS A 77 -2.59 5.53 -10.15
N ALA A 78 -1.47 6.26 -10.25
CA ALA A 78 -0.28 6.02 -9.42
C ALA A 78 -0.59 6.08 -7.92
N ASN A 79 -1.33 7.09 -7.45
CA ASN A 79 -1.71 7.20 -6.04
C ASN A 79 -2.58 6.02 -5.58
N PHE A 80 -3.52 5.59 -6.42
CA PHE A 80 -4.35 4.43 -6.12
C PHE A 80 -3.52 3.15 -6.05
N ASP A 81 -2.63 2.94 -7.01
CA ASP A 81 -1.78 1.75 -7.04
C ASP A 81 -0.80 1.74 -5.85
N LEU A 82 -0.25 2.89 -5.43
CA LEU A 82 0.53 3.00 -4.19
C LEU A 82 -0.28 2.58 -2.97
N LEU A 83 -1.49 3.12 -2.83
CA LEU A 83 -2.38 2.76 -1.72
C LEU A 83 -2.67 1.25 -1.69
N GLN A 84 -2.81 0.63 -2.86
CA GLN A 84 -3.04 -0.80 -2.97
C GLN A 84 -1.80 -1.65 -2.67
N ALA A 85 -0.60 -1.13 -2.95
CA ALA A 85 0.66 -1.74 -2.56
C ALA A 85 0.82 -1.71 -1.03
N ASP A 86 0.71 -0.52 -0.43
CA ASP A 86 0.90 -0.33 1.01
C ASP A 86 -0.11 -1.16 1.84
N LYS A 87 -1.37 -1.22 1.39
CA LYS A 87 -2.39 -2.07 2.04
C LYS A 87 -2.03 -3.54 1.98
N ARG A 88 -1.54 -4.03 0.84
CA ARG A 88 -1.18 -5.44 0.66
C ARG A 88 0.06 -5.84 1.43
N LEU A 89 1.04 -4.93 1.54
CA LEU A 89 2.16 -5.13 2.45
C LEU A 89 1.66 -5.34 3.89
N ASN A 90 0.76 -4.46 4.34
CA ASN A 90 0.21 -4.57 5.69
C ASN A 90 -0.71 -5.80 5.86
N GLU A 91 -1.48 -6.19 4.83
CA GLU A 91 -2.22 -7.46 4.81
C GLU A 91 -1.27 -8.64 5.04
N GLY A 92 -0.12 -8.63 4.35
CA GLY A 92 0.96 -9.59 4.53
C GLY A 92 1.47 -9.64 5.97
N VAL A 93 1.78 -8.49 6.57
CA VAL A 93 2.22 -8.41 7.98
C VAL A 93 1.18 -9.00 8.93
N PHE A 94 -0.09 -8.67 8.76
CA PHE A 94 -1.18 -9.22 9.57
C PHE A 94 -1.31 -10.74 9.42
N LEU A 95 -1.16 -11.27 8.20
CA LEU A 95 -1.16 -12.70 7.94
C LEU A 95 0.06 -13.39 8.56
N PHE A 96 1.23 -12.78 8.50
CA PHE A 96 2.43 -13.26 9.20
C PHE A 96 2.18 -13.40 10.70
N ASN A 97 1.54 -12.41 11.32
CA ASN A 97 1.21 -12.43 12.74
C ASN A 97 0.16 -13.50 13.12
N LYS A 98 -0.55 -14.09 12.15
CA LYS A 98 -1.46 -15.22 12.38
C LYS A 98 -0.74 -16.59 12.44
N GLY A 99 0.56 -16.64 12.15
CA GLY A 99 1.41 -17.83 12.29
C GLY A 99 1.81 -18.53 10.99
N GLU A 100 2.71 -19.51 11.11
CA GLU A 100 3.45 -20.09 9.97
C GLU A 100 2.59 -20.66 8.84
N LYS A 101 1.42 -21.22 9.18
CA LYS A 101 0.45 -21.74 8.19
C LYS A 101 -0.03 -20.67 7.19
N LYS A 102 0.11 -19.38 7.55
CA LYS A 102 -0.30 -18.24 6.72
C LYS A 102 0.87 -17.60 5.97
N TYR A 103 2.11 -18.00 6.21
CA TYR A 103 3.31 -17.35 5.64
C TYR A 103 3.32 -17.36 4.11
N SER A 104 2.93 -18.47 3.49
CA SER A 104 2.85 -18.55 2.02
C SER A 104 1.79 -17.60 1.45
N LEU A 105 0.62 -17.50 2.11
CA LEU A 105 -0.42 -16.55 1.71
C LEU A 105 0.04 -15.09 1.94
N ALA A 106 0.71 -14.84 3.06
CA ALA A 106 1.25 -13.54 3.42
C ALA A 106 2.25 -13.03 2.36
N GLU A 107 3.25 -13.83 2.03
CA GLU A 107 4.23 -13.50 0.99
C GLU A 107 3.55 -13.30 -0.37
N SER A 108 2.66 -14.20 -0.80
CA SER A 108 1.95 -13.99 -2.07
C SER A 108 1.09 -12.71 -2.11
N THR A 109 0.66 -12.23 -0.94
CA THR A 109 -0.09 -10.98 -0.80
C THR A 109 0.84 -9.78 -0.91
N ILE A 110 2.02 -9.84 -0.27
CA ILE A 110 3.08 -8.83 -0.38
C ILE A 110 3.54 -8.72 -1.84
N SER A 111 3.88 -9.84 -2.48
CA SER A 111 4.35 -9.85 -3.87
C SER A 111 3.33 -9.26 -4.85
N LYS A 112 2.03 -9.47 -4.60
CA LYS A 112 0.94 -8.79 -5.33
C LYS A 112 0.90 -7.30 -5.05
N GLY A 113 1.17 -6.87 -3.82
CA GLY A 113 1.35 -5.46 -3.45
C GLY A 113 2.48 -4.82 -4.25
N GLU A 114 3.63 -5.47 -4.35
CA GLU A 114 4.77 -4.98 -5.13
C GLU A 114 4.45 -4.87 -6.64
N ASN A 115 3.51 -5.67 -7.16
CA ASN A 115 3.02 -5.49 -8.54
C ASN A 115 2.20 -4.20 -8.70
N TYR A 116 1.45 -3.79 -7.68
CA TYR A 116 0.79 -2.48 -7.69
C TYR A 116 1.80 -1.35 -7.56
N PHE A 117 2.84 -1.53 -6.73
CA PHE A 117 3.91 -0.54 -6.59
C PHE A 117 4.58 -0.27 -7.94
N GLU A 118 4.97 -1.33 -8.66
CA GLU A 118 5.58 -1.24 -10.00
C GLU A 118 4.68 -0.50 -10.98
N LYS A 119 3.39 -0.85 -11.04
CA LYS A 119 2.39 -0.14 -11.87
C LYS A 119 2.33 1.33 -11.51
N GLY A 120 2.33 1.64 -10.22
CA GLY A 120 2.36 3.00 -9.72
C GLY A 120 3.56 3.78 -10.26
N ILE A 121 4.76 3.21 -10.22
CA ILE A 121 5.96 3.86 -10.79
C ILE A 121 5.78 4.10 -12.30
N SER A 122 5.29 3.12 -13.06
CA SER A 122 5.03 3.29 -14.50
C SER A 122 4.04 4.42 -14.80
N GLU A 123 3.00 4.57 -13.97
CA GLU A 123 2.03 5.65 -14.09
C GLU A 123 2.65 7.01 -13.77
N ILE A 124 3.55 7.12 -12.78
CA ILE A 124 4.27 8.39 -12.52
C ILE A 124 5.19 8.74 -13.69
N GLU A 125 5.91 7.76 -14.24
CA GLU A 125 6.76 7.94 -15.43
C GLU A 125 5.93 8.44 -16.62
N MET A 126 4.72 7.90 -16.81
CA MET A 126 3.78 8.37 -17.83
C MET A 126 3.31 9.81 -17.55
N ALA A 127 2.95 10.12 -16.31
CA ALA A 127 2.56 11.46 -15.89
C ALA A 127 3.67 12.49 -16.19
N LYS A 128 4.94 12.14 -15.90
CA LYS A 128 6.10 12.99 -16.21
C LYS A 128 6.18 13.26 -17.72
N LYS A 129 6.05 12.23 -18.56
CA LYS A 129 6.06 12.36 -20.03
C LYS A 129 4.92 13.22 -20.56
N GLN A 130 3.78 13.24 -19.88
CA GLN A 130 2.62 14.07 -20.22
C GLN A 130 2.71 15.50 -19.66
N GLY A 131 3.83 15.88 -19.02
CA GLY A 131 4.05 17.23 -18.52
C GLY A 131 3.43 17.51 -17.15
N PHE A 132 2.95 16.51 -16.42
CA PHE A 132 2.46 16.69 -15.05
C PHE A 132 3.62 16.90 -14.07
N THR A 133 3.39 17.73 -13.06
CA THR A 133 4.28 17.83 -11.89
C THR A 133 4.21 16.55 -11.06
N VAL A 134 5.35 15.89 -10.88
CA VAL A 134 5.43 14.55 -10.25
C VAL A 134 6.37 14.50 -9.04
N LYS A 135 6.94 15.63 -8.61
CA LYS A 135 7.92 15.68 -7.51
C LYS A 135 7.37 15.08 -6.22
N ASP A 136 6.19 15.54 -5.80
CA ASP A 136 5.60 15.13 -4.51
C ASP A 136 5.21 13.65 -4.51
N ILE A 137 4.68 13.16 -5.63
CA ILE A 137 4.33 11.73 -5.75
C ILE A 137 5.58 10.85 -5.79
N PHE A 138 6.66 11.27 -6.45
CA PHE A 138 7.93 10.54 -6.40
C PHE A 138 8.51 10.48 -4.99
N GLN A 139 8.49 11.59 -4.24
CA GLN A 139 8.96 11.61 -2.86
C GLN A 139 8.16 10.63 -1.99
N ARG A 140 6.84 10.58 -2.16
CA ARG A 140 5.98 9.62 -1.45
C ARG A 140 6.30 8.17 -1.81
N PHE A 141 6.48 7.87 -3.09
CA PHE A 141 6.90 6.53 -3.54
C PHE A 141 8.30 6.18 -3.00
N HIS A 142 9.23 7.12 -2.94
CA HIS A 142 10.54 6.87 -2.35
C HIS A 142 10.43 6.47 -0.87
N LEU A 143 9.71 7.25 -0.06
CA LEU A 143 9.48 6.92 1.36
C LEU A 143 8.74 5.58 1.52
N ALA A 144 7.75 5.31 0.68
CA ALA A 144 7.03 4.03 0.68
C ALA A 144 7.99 2.86 0.37
N SER A 145 8.88 3.00 -0.62
CA SER A 145 9.86 1.95 -0.96
C SER A 145 10.80 1.64 0.21
N LEU A 146 11.25 2.67 0.95
CA LEU A 146 12.06 2.49 2.14
C LEU A 146 11.28 1.73 3.23
N LYS A 147 10.00 2.06 3.44
CA LYS A 147 9.15 1.36 4.42
C LYS A 147 8.84 -0.07 4.00
N HIS A 148 8.59 -0.32 2.71
CA HIS A 148 8.41 -1.67 2.17
C HIS A 148 9.63 -2.53 2.42
N LYS A 149 10.82 -2.00 2.14
CA LYS A 149 12.10 -2.68 2.37
C LYS A 149 12.32 -2.99 3.85
N GLU A 150 12.12 -2.01 4.73
CA GLU A 150 12.20 -2.18 6.19
C GLU A 150 11.26 -3.29 6.67
N THR A 151 10.01 -3.27 6.19
CA THR A 151 8.99 -4.24 6.59
C THR A 151 9.33 -5.64 6.09
N ILE A 152 9.68 -5.80 4.82
CA ILE A 152 10.02 -7.10 4.22
C ILE A 152 11.26 -7.70 4.90
N LYS A 153 12.29 -6.90 5.18
CA LYS A 153 13.47 -7.35 5.97
C LYS A 153 13.05 -7.92 7.32
N GLY A 154 12.19 -7.20 8.04
CA GLY A 154 11.66 -7.68 9.32
C GLY A 154 10.88 -9.00 9.23
N LEU A 155 10.31 -9.34 8.07
CA LEU A 155 9.67 -10.63 7.81
C LEU A 155 10.67 -11.71 7.39
N ILE A 156 11.70 -11.37 6.61
CA ILE A 156 12.80 -12.29 6.24
C ILE A 156 13.50 -12.84 7.49
N ASP A 157 13.72 -12.01 8.50
CA ASP A 157 14.38 -12.40 9.75
C ASP A 157 13.56 -13.41 10.57
N LYS A 158 12.23 -13.40 10.39
CA LYS A 158 11.27 -14.25 11.11
C LYS A 158 10.87 -15.51 10.33
N THR A 159 11.45 -15.73 9.15
CA THR A 159 11.04 -16.81 8.23
C THR A 159 12.19 -17.69 7.81
N ARG A 160 11.87 -18.88 7.28
CA ARG A 160 12.82 -19.88 6.78
C ARG A 160 12.27 -20.55 5.51
N GLY A 161 13.11 -21.35 4.85
CA GLY A 161 12.73 -22.13 3.66
C GLY A 161 12.31 -21.27 2.47
N ASP A 162 11.39 -21.81 1.66
CA ASP A 162 10.98 -21.19 0.39
C ASP A 162 10.34 -19.81 0.57
N VAL A 163 9.58 -19.60 1.64
CA VAL A 163 8.96 -18.29 1.91
C VAL A 163 10.03 -17.23 2.10
N LYS A 164 11.11 -17.55 2.84
CA LYS A 164 12.23 -16.63 3.02
C LYS A 164 12.86 -16.27 1.68
N GLN A 165 13.08 -17.25 0.80
CA GLN A 165 13.67 -17.01 -0.52
C GLN A 165 12.79 -16.11 -1.39
N ARG A 166 11.46 -16.30 -1.35
CA ARG A 166 10.53 -15.43 -2.08
C ARG A 166 10.46 -14.01 -1.51
N LEU A 167 10.50 -13.86 -0.18
CA LEU A 167 10.62 -12.54 0.43
C LEU A 167 11.93 -11.82 0.06
N ILE A 168 13.05 -12.54 -0.07
CA ILE A 168 14.32 -11.97 -0.58
C ILE A 168 14.20 -11.53 -2.04
N LEU A 169 13.36 -12.19 -2.85
CA LEU A 169 13.04 -11.72 -4.21
C LEU A 169 12.21 -10.44 -4.17
N ASP A 170 11.19 -10.38 -3.32
CA ASP A 170 10.39 -9.17 -3.15
C ASP A 170 11.23 -8.00 -2.61
N GLU A 171 12.12 -8.23 -1.64
CA GLU A 171 13.07 -7.23 -1.15
C GLU A 171 13.91 -6.64 -2.31
N ARG A 172 14.50 -7.50 -3.15
CA ARG A 172 15.28 -7.06 -4.32
C ARG A 172 14.45 -6.22 -5.30
N ARG A 173 13.17 -6.53 -5.46
CA ARG A 173 12.26 -5.70 -6.28
C ARG A 173 12.08 -4.32 -5.65
N VAL A 174 11.88 -4.25 -4.33
CA VAL A 174 11.75 -2.98 -3.62
C VAL A 174 13.03 -2.15 -3.68
N GLU A 175 14.21 -2.77 -3.64
CA GLU A 175 15.48 -2.05 -3.85
C GLU A 175 15.57 -1.43 -5.24
N ASN A 176 15.02 -2.08 -6.26
CA ASN A 176 14.94 -1.50 -7.60
C ASN A 176 13.94 -0.33 -7.64
N PHE A 177 12.82 -0.42 -6.90
CA PHE A 177 11.86 0.68 -6.77
C PHE A 177 12.50 1.90 -6.08
N GLU A 178 13.24 1.67 -5.00
CA GLU A 178 14.00 2.70 -4.28
C GLU A 178 14.98 3.42 -5.22
N LYS A 179 15.76 2.69 -6.01
CA LYS A 179 16.70 3.26 -6.98
C LYS A 179 16.01 4.09 -8.06
N ARG A 180 14.90 3.59 -8.62
CA ARG A 180 14.13 4.29 -9.67
C ARG A 180 13.49 5.57 -9.15
N THR A 181 12.87 5.52 -7.97
CA THR A 181 12.24 6.69 -7.37
C THR A 181 13.26 7.76 -6.99
N ASN A 182 14.42 7.35 -6.48
CA ASN A 182 15.51 8.27 -6.16
C ASN A 182 16.14 8.90 -7.43
N SER A 183 16.42 8.11 -8.47
CA SER A 183 17.01 8.65 -9.71
C SER A 183 16.08 9.66 -10.39
N LEU A 184 14.76 9.43 -10.33
CA LEU A 184 13.76 10.31 -10.90
C LEU A 184 13.58 11.61 -10.11
N MET A 185 13.83 11.61 -8.79
CA MET A 185 13.87 12.82 -7.97
C MET A 185 15.06 13.73 -8.28
N LEU A 186 16.21 13.16 -8.67
CA LEU A 186 17.45 13.90 -8.91
C LEU A 186 17.54 14.51 -10.31
N GLN A 187 16.69 14.07 -11.24
CA GLN A 187 16.60 14.66 -12.58
C GLN A 187 15.82 15.98 -12.53
N LYS A 188 16.57 17.09 -12.59
CA LYS A 188 16.05 18.46 -12.77
C LYS A 188 15.40 18.64 -14.14
#